data_AF-A0A9K3I6G4-F1
#
_entry.id   AF-A0A9K3I6G4-F1
#
_cell.length_a   1.000
_cell.length_b   1.000
_cell.length_c   1.000
_cell.angle_alpha   90.00
_cell.angle_beta   90.00
_cell.angle_gamma   90.00
#
_symmetry.space_group_name_H-M   'P 1'
#
loop_
_entity.id
_entity.type
_entity.pdbx_description
1 polymer ?
#
loop_
_entity_poly.entity_id
_entity_poly.type
_entity_poly.pdbx_seq_one_letter_code
_entity_poly.pdbx_strand_id
1 'polypeptide(L)'
;MNDPSACRETLRGLGTPVETARAHGLSRQNLQSQLASMLVGGSIIANAVIEDYNVLARREDETIRLRAQAEAMMKAAQEGMEQLEKHKAAFAKLKQTERWAASAGLEQVRSIAKLLSDERKLWKEACARESEKLFRVRQELNNLKAANAALVKERTVAEAAIKEADTRGATALKEAEARAAQELVNVNADRTKLNKVVEELQAEVQSRVTILEEVISRATEAEARERQTEEVRDGLSTSLGQIVETILDAPENATTVADINELARQAGFKAGYNKCLGDVNPFFTSKFTDEWSGFHGVDTEAAYDAAVDAYNRLSIPALDRIEKCLEAENYVDRLRMLFEPVKEDGGTSGANAE
;
A
#
# COMPACT_ATOMS: atom_id res chain seq x y z
N MET A 1 38.98 -176.72 -47.93
CA MET A 1 38.20 -177.95 -47.73
C MET A 1 37.40 -178.20 -49.00
N ASN A 2 37.91 -179.08 -49.86
CA ASN A 2 37.28 -179.48 -51.12
C ASN A 2 36.47 -180.75 -50.85
N ASP A 3 35.19 -180.59 -50.54
CA ASP A 3 34.22 -181.68 -50.67
C ASP A 3 33.24 -181.33 -51.82
N PRO A 4 33.47 -181.87 -53.03
CA PRO A 4 32.60 -181.64 -54.17
C PRO A 4 31.22 -182.32 -54.05
N SER A 5 30.93 -183.05 -52.95
CA SER A 5 29.60 -183.62 -52.67
C SER A 5 28.61 -182.58 -52.13
N ALA A 6 29.07 -181.66 -51.27
CA ALA A 6 28.24 -180.62 -50.66
C ALA A 6 27.68 -179.62 -51.69
N CYS A 7 28.46 -179.27 -52.73
CA CYS A 7 27.99 -178.45 -53.85
C CYS A 7 26.97 -179.17 -54.75
N ARG A 8 26.93 -180.51 -54.71
CA ARG A 8 26.06 -181.32 -55.57
C ARG A 8 24.65 -181.45 -55.00
N GLU A 9 24.49 -181.38 -53.67
CA GLU A 9 23.19 -181.38 -52.99
C GLU A 9 22.49 -180.02 -53.07
N THR A 10 23.23 -178.91 -52.96
CA THR A 10 22.66 -177.55 -53.02
C THR A 10 22.13 -177.18 -54.41
N LEU A 11 22.66 -177.79 -55.47
CA LEU A 11 22.25 -177.53 -56.85
C LEU A 11 21.15 -178.48 -57.38
N ARG A 12 20.77 -179.53 -56.64
CA ARG A 12 19.83 -180.56 -57.11
C ARG A 12 18.35 -180.10 -57.18
N GLY A 13 18.06 -178.86 -56.79
CA GLY A 13 16.71 -178.27 -56.84
C GLY A 13 16.59 -176.93 -57.58
N LEU A 14 17.69 -176.43 -58.16
CA LEU A 14 17.73 -175.15 -58.87
C LEU A 14 17.66 -175.40 -60.39
N GLY A 15 16.44 -175.40 -60.92
CA GLY A 15 16.16 -175.51 -62.36
C GLY A 15 14.95 -176.40 -62.62
N THR A 16 14.07 -175.94 -63.51
CA THR A 16 12.92 -176.76 -63.93
C THR A 16 13.39 -178.04 -64.65
N PRO A 17 12.60 -179.13 -64.69
CA PRO A 17 12.98 -180.39 -65.36
C PRO A 17 13.41 -180.19 -66.82
N VAL A 18 12.86 -179.17 -67.49
CA VAL A 18 13.21 -178.80 -68.86
C VAL A 18 14.60 -178.16 -68.96
N GLU A 19 14.97 -177.33 -67.99
CA GLU A 19 16.29 -176.67 -67.96
C GLU A 19 17.41 -177.66 -67.61
N THR A 20 17.14 -178.62 -66.72
CA THR A 20 18.09 -179.70 -66.40
C THR A 20 18.28 -180.67 -67.55
N ALA A 21 17.22 -181.03 -68.29
CA ALA A 21 17.33 -181.88 -69.50
C ALA A 21 18.08 -181.18 -70.65
N ARG A 22 17.89 -179.86 -70.84
CA ARG A 22 18.57 -179.08 -71.88
C ARG A 22 20.07 -178.90 -71.58
N ALA A 23 20.46 -178.87 -70.30
CA ALA A 23 21.85 -178.78 -69.87
C ALA A 23 22.67 -180.07 -70.11
N HIS A 24 22.05 -181.26 -70.06
CA HIS A 24 22.74 -182.54 -70.27
C HIS A 24 23.12 -182.81 -71.74
N GLY A 25 22.54 -182.08 -72.70
CA GLY A 25 22.85 -182.18 -74.14
C GLY A 25 23.88 -181.18 -74.66
N LEU A 26 24.40 -180.29 -73.80
CA LEU A 26 25.35 -179.24 -74.18
C LEU A 26 26.78 -179.64 -73.81
N SER A 27 27.76 -179.32 -74.68
CA SER A 27 29.17 -179.49 -74.34
C SER A 27 29.52 -178.64 -73.12
N ARG A 28 30.49 -179.06 -72.30
CA ARG A 28 30.95 -178.35 -71.09
C ARG A 28 31.24 -176.86 -71.35
N GLN A 29 31.71 -176.53 -72.55
CA GLN A 29 32.03 -175.18 -72.99
C GLN A 29 30.78 -174.31 -73.17
N ASN A 30 29.69 -174.88 -73.71
CA ASN A 30 28.40 -174.19 -73.83
C ASN A 30 27.77 -173.93 -72.47
N LEU A 31 27.91 -174.86 -71.52
CA LEU A 31 27.38 -174.71 -70.16
C LEU A 31 28.12 -173.62 -69.38
N GLN A 32 29.45 -173.54 -69.54
CA GLN A 32 30.26 -172.43 -69.01
C GLN A 32 29.89 -171.09 -69.67
N SER A 33 29.66 -171.05 -70.98
CA SER A 33 29.25 -169.85 -71.70
C SER A 33 27.87 -169.34 -71.24
N GLN A 34 26.91 -170.25 -71.04
CA GLN A 34 25.57 -169.89 -70.55
C GLN A 34 25.60 -169.40 -69.10
N LEU A 35 26.34 -170.06 -68.20
CA LEU A 35 26.54 -169.60 -66.83
C LEU A 35 27.25 -168.25 -66.78
N ALA A 36 28.30 -168.05 -67.59
CA ALA A 36 28.98 -166.76 -67.71
C ALA A 36 28.02 -165.66 -68.21
N SER A 37 27.17 -165.95 -69.20
CA SER A 37 26.17 -165.00 -69.70
C SER A 37 25.13 -164.64 -68.65
N MET A 38 24.68 -165.60 -67.83
CA MET A 38 23.74 -165.32 -66.73
C MET A 38 24.40 -164.52 -65.61
N LEU A 39 25.67 -164.80 -65.28
CA LEU A 39 26.43 -164.03 -64.29
C LEU A 39 26.65 -162.58 -64.76
N VAL A 40 27.02 -162.41 -66.03
CA VAL A 40 27.19 -161.09 -66.65
C VAL A 40 25.85 -160.35 -66.70
N GLY A 41 24.76 -161.02 -67.10
CA GLY A 41 23.40 -160.45 -67.08
C GLY A 41 22.95 -160.01 -65.69
N GLY A 42 23.16 -160.85 -64.67
CA GLY A 42 22.87 -160.52 -63.27
C GLY A 42 23.72 -159.35 -62.76
N SER A 43 25.00 -159.28 -63.14
CA SER A 43 25.88 -158.15 -62.82
C SER A 43 25.45 -156.85 -63.50
N ILE A 44 24.96 -156.91 -64.73
CA ILE A 44 24.44 -155.72 -65.45
C ILE A 44 23.16 -155.21 -64.76
N ILE A 45 22.23 -156.10 -64.43
CA ILE A 45 20.98 -155.74 -63.75
C ILE A 45 21.28 -155.19 -62.35
N ALA A 46 22.15 -155.83 -61.57
CA ALA A 46 22.55 -155.34 -60.25
C ALA A 46 23.20 -153.95 -60.30
N ASN A 47 24.10 -153.70 -61.27
CA ASN A 47 24.70 -152.39 -61.46
C ASN A 47 23.67 -151.33 -61.91
N ALA A 48 22.74 -151.67 -62.78
CA ALA A 48 21.66 -150.77 -63.20
C ALA A 48 20.77 -150.39 -62.01
N VAL A 49 20.40 -151.36 -61.18
CA VAL A 49 19.62 -151.12 -59.95
C VAL A 49 20.37 -150.21 -58.99
N ILE A 50 21.67 -150.46 -58.75
CA ILE A 50 22.50 -149.60 -57.88
C ILE A 50 22.57 -148.16 -58.41
N GLU A 51 22.76 -147.98 -59.73
CA GLU A 51 22.82 -146.64 -60.31
C GLU A 51 21.48 -145.90 -60.23
N ASP A 52 20.36 -146.60 -60.44
CA ASP A 52 19.02 -146.04 -60.24
C ASP A 52 18.79 -145.64 -58.76
N TYR A 53 19.22 -146.45 -57.80
CA TYR A 53 19.19 -146.09 -56.37
C TYR A 53 20.07 -144.87 -56.07
N ASN A 54 21.26 -144.76 -56.66
CA ASN A 54 22.13 -143.59 -56.52
C ASN A 54 21.51 -142.32 -57.12
N VAL A 55 20.80 -142.43 -58.24
CA VAL A 55 20.04 -141.32 -58.83
C VAL A 55 18.86 -140.92 -57.94
N LEU A 56 18.14 -141.87 -57.36
CA LEU A 56 17.06 -141.60 -56.41
C LEU A 56 17.58 -140.94 -55.12
N ALA A 57 18.69 -141.43 -54.56
CA ALA A 57 19.31 -140.84 -53.37
C ALA A 57 19.74 -139.38 -53.62
N ARG A 58 20.39 -139.09 -54.76
CA ARG A 58 20.74 -137.71 -55.15
C ARG A 58 19.51 -136.81 -55.31
N ARG A 59 18.41 -137.34 -55.85
CA ARG A 59 17.14 -136.59 -55.97
C ARG A 59 16.52 -136.33 -54.61
N GLU A 60 16.57 -137.30 -53.70
CA GLU A 60 16.08 -137.14 -52.33
C GLU A 60 16.88 -136.08 -51.58
N ASP A 61 18.21 -136.14 -51.62
CA ASP A 61 19.10 -135.12 -51.03
C ASP A 61 18.82 -133.71 -51.59
N GLU A 62 18.65 -133.60 -52.91
CA GLU A 62 18.32 -132.33 -53.55
C GLU A 62 16.93 -131.82 -53.13
N THR A 63 15.94 -132.71 -52.96
CA THR A 63 14.62 -132.32 -52.45
C THR A 63 14.68 -131.86 -51.00
N ILE A 64 15.50 -132.49 -50.15
CA ILE A 64 15.74 -132.07 -48.77
C ILE A 64 16.43 -130.70 -48.75
N ARG A 65 17.46 -130.50 -49.59
CA ARG A 65 18.17 -129.24 -49.73
C ARG A 65 17.23 -128.10 -50.17
N LEU A 66 16.40 -128.35 -51.18
CA LEU A 66 15.42 -127.37 -51.68
C LEU A 66 14.34 -127.05 -50.63
N ARG A 67 13.87 -128.04 -49.85
CA ARG A 67 12.96 -127.79 -48.72
C ARG A 67 13.61 -126.92 -47.65
N ALA A 68 14.83 -127.23 -47.24
CA ALA A 68 15.56 -126.42 -46.27
C ALA A 68 15.79 -124.98 -46.78
N GLN A 69 16.11 -124.83 -48.07
CA GLN A 69 16.25 -123.52 -48.70
C GLN A 69 14.91 -122.76 -48.73
N ALA A 70 13.81 -123.43 -49.05
CA ALA A 70 12.48 -122.83 -49.04
C ALA A 70 12.03 -122.42 -47.63
N GLU A 71 12.26 -123.25 -46.62
CA GLU A 71 11.99 -122.93 -45.22
C GLU A 71 12.83 -121.74 -44.73
N ALA A 72 14.11 -121.68 -45.11
CA ALA A 72 14.97 -120.54 -44.80
C ALA A 72 14.45 -119.25 -45.46
N MET A 73 14.01 -119.32 -46.72
CA MET A 73 13.39 -118.18 -47.41
C MET A 73 12.06 -117.76 -46.76
N MET A 74 11.23 -118.71 -46.33
CA MET A 74 9.98 -118.40 -45.63
C MET A 74 10.23 -117.75 -44.28
N LYS A 75 11.19 -118.23 -43.49
CA LYS A 75 11.60 -117.60 -42.22
C LYS A 75 12.12 -116.18 -42.44
N ALA A 76 13.01 -115.99 -43.41
CA ALA A 76 13.54 -114.67 -43.76
C ALA A 76 12.43 -113.72 -44.23
N ALA A 77 11.46 -114.21 -45.01
CA ALA A 77 10.31 -113.42 -45.45
C ALA A 77 9.41 -113.01 -44.27
N GLN A 78 9.18 -113.93 -43.32
CA GLN A 78 8.39 -113.63 -42.12
C GLN A 78 9.09 -112.62 -41.21
N GLU A 79 10.39 -112.79 -40.95
CA GLU A 79 11.20 -111.83 -40.20
C GLU A 79 11.22 -110.45 -40.89
N GLY A 80 11.37 -110.43 -42.21
CA GLY A 80 11.31 -109.20 -43.01
C GLY A 80 9.95 -108.50 -42.91
N MET A 81 8.86 -109.26 -42.91
CA MET A 81 7.50 -108.72 -42.73
C MET A 81 7.32 -108.14 -41.32
N GLU A 82 7.77 -108.84 -40.27
CA GLU A 82 7.71 -108.33 -38.89
C GLU A 82 8.54 -107.07 -38.70
N GLN A 83 9.74 -107.01 -39.30
CA GLN A 83 10.57 -105.81 -39.29
C GLN A 83 9.88 -104.65 -40.01
N LEU A 84 9.29 -104.91 -41.18
CA LEU A 84 8.56 -103.88 -41.94
C LEU A 84 7.39 -103.32 -41.12
N GLU A 85 6.62 -104.16 -40.43
CA GLU A 85 5.53 -103.71 -39.56
C GLU A 85 6.04 -102.90 -38.36
N LYS A 86 7.16 -103.33 -37.74
CA LYS A 86 7.82 -102.53 -36.68
C LYS A 86 8.27 -101.16 -37.21
N HIS A 87 8.86 -101.10 -38.40
CA HIS A 87 9.28 -99.85 -39.02
C HIS A 87 8.08 -98.95 -39.39
N LYS A 88 6.98 -99.50 -39.91
CA LYS A 88 5.73 -98.76 -40.16
C LYS A 88 5.17 -98.15 -38.88
N ALA A 89 5.14 -98.92 -37.78
CA ALA A 89 4.67 -98.43 -36.49
C ALA A 89 5.57 -97.34 -35.91
N ALA A 90 6.90 -97.47 -36.02
CA ALA A 90 7.85 -96.45 -35.61
C ALA A 90 7.69 -95.16 -36.42
N PHE A 91 7.53 -95.28 -37.74
CA PHE A 91 7.30 -94.14 -38.62
C PHE A 91 5.98 -93.41 -38.31
N ALA A 92 4.91 -94.15 -38.01
CA ALA A 92 3.63 -93.56 -37.60
C ALA A 92 3.75 -92.74 -36.29
N LYS A 93 4.51 -93.25 -35.31
CA LYS A 93 4.80 -92.51 -34.06
C LYS A 93 5.60 -91.24 -34.33
N LEU A 94 6.65 -91.31 -35.14
CA LEU A 94 7.45 -90.13 -35.53
C LEU A 94 6.57 -89.07 -36.20
N LYS A 95 5.73 -89.47 -37.15
CA LYS A 95 4.79 -88.57 -37.84
C LYS A 95 3.81 -87.90 -36.87
N GLN A 96 3.35 -88.61 -35.84
CA GLN A 96 2.50 -88.03 -34.80
C GLN A 96 3.26 -87.00 -33.95
N THR A 97 4.49 -87.31 -33.54
CA THR A 97 5.32 -86.37 -32.77
C THR A 97 5.67 -85.13 -33.58
N GLU A 98 5.97 -85.27 -34.87
CA GLU A 98 6.20 -84.12 -35.77
C GLU A 98 4.96 -83.25 -35.91
N ARG A 99 3.77 -83.86 -36.05
CA ARG A 99 2.50 -83.11 -36.08
C ARG A 99 2.25 -82.36 -34.78
N TRP A 100 2.52 -82.98 -33.63
CA TRP A 100 2.40 -82.31 -32.34
C TRP A 100 3.40 -81.17 -32.18
N ALA A 101 4.65 -81.36 -32.58
CA ALA A 101 5.65 -80.31 -32.57
C ALA A 101 5.26 -79.14 -33.50
N ALA A 102 4.76 -79.45 -34.69
CA ALA A 102 4.27 -78.43 -35.64
C ALA A 102 3.06 -77.65 -35.09
N SER A 103 2.09 -78.34 -34.48
CA SER A 103 0.94 -77.67 -33.84
C SER A 103 1.37 -76.80 -32.66
N ALA A 104 2.27 -77.29 -31.80
CA ALA A 104 2.79 -76.51 -30.68
C ALA A 104 3.56 -75.26 -31.16
N GLY A 105 4.41 -75.42 -32.19
CA GLY A 105 5.12 -74.30 -32.80
C GLY A 105 4.17 -73.29 -33.44
N LEU A 106 3.10 -73.75 -34.11
CA LEU A 106 2.09 -72.88 -34.70
C LEU A 106 1.33 -72.07 -33.64
N GLU A 107 0.94 -72.70 -32.53
CA GLU A 107 0.29 -72.01 -31.41
C GLU A 107 1.21 -70.97 -30.78
N GLN A 108 2.51 -71.28 -30.63
CA GLN A 108 3.49 -70.32 -30.14
C GLN A 108 3.63 -69.12 -31.09
N VAL A 109 3.73 -69.35 -32.39
CA VAL A 109 3.81 -68.28 -33.40
C VAL A 109 2.55 -67.42 -33.39
N ARG A 110 1.35 -68.02 -33.27
CA ARG A 110 0.09 -67.29 -33.15
C ARG A 110 0.03 -66.41 -31.91
N SER A 111 0.48 -66.94 -30.76
CA SER A 111 0.55 -66.19 -29.51
C SER A 111 1.49 -64.98 -29.63
N ILE A 112 2.70 -65.18 -30.16
CA ILE A 112 3.66 -64.10 -30.39
C ILE A 112 3.11 -63.06 -31.37
N ALA A 113 2.49 -63.50 -32.48
CA ALA A 113 1.89 -62.59 -33.45
C ALA A 113 0.78 -61.73 -32.84
N LYS A 114 -0.03 -62.30 -31.93
CA LYS A 114 -1.05 -61.56 -31.19
C LYS A 114 -0.43 -60.53 -30.24
N LEU A 115 0.56 -60.92 -29.45
CA LEU A 115 1.28 -60.01 -28.55
C LEU A 115 1.91 -58.83 -29.31
N LEU A 116 2.59 -59.10 -30.43
CA LEU A 116 3.18 -58.06 -31.27
C LEU A 116 2.14 -57.13 -31.90
N SER A 117 0.95 -57.65 -32.23
CA SER A 117 -0.16 -56.84 -32.73
C SER A 117 -0.69 -55.89 -31.64
N ASP A 118 -0.89 -56.42 -30.43
CA ASP A 118 -1.39 -55.64 -29.29
C ASP A 118 -0.37 -54.58 -28.85
N GLU A 119 0.91 -54.93 -28.78
CA GLU A 119 2.00 -53.97 -28.52
C GLU A 119 2.07 -52.88 -29.58
N ARG A 120 1.98 -53.24 -30.88
CA ARG A 120 1.96 -52.25 -31.97
C ARG A 120 0.79 -51.29 -31.83
N LYS A 121 -0.39 -51.78 -31.42
CA LYS A 121 -1.56 -50.95 -31.17
C LYS A 121 -1.31 -49.98 -30.02
N LEU A 122 -0.83 -50.48 -28.89
CA LEU A 122 -0.50 -49.66 -27.72
C LEU A 122 0.57 -48.61 -28.03
N TRP A 123 1.61 -48.97 -28.78
CA TRP A 123 2.63 -48.03 -29.24
C TRP A 123 2.06 -46.92 -30.12
N LYS A 124 1.17 -47.25 -31.07
CA LYS A 124 0.50 -46.24 -31.91
C LYS A 124 -0.33 -45.28 -31.07
N GLU A 125 -1.10 -45.78 -30.11
CA GLU A 125 -1.89 -44.96 -29.19
C GLU A 125 -1.01 -44.07 -28.31
N ALA A 126 0.11 -44.60 -27.79
CA ALA A 126 1.07 -43.82 -27.03
C ALA A 126 1.73 -42.71 -27.86
N CYS A 127 2.17 -43.03 -29.08
CA CYS A 127 2.71 -42.04 -30.00
C CYS A 127 1.69 -40.95 -30.36
N ALA A 128 0.42 -41.31 -30.57
CA ALA A 128 -0.65 -40.35 -30.83
C ALA A 128 -0.86 -39.41 -29.63
N ARG A 129 -0.94 -39.95 -28.40
CA ARG A 129 -1.06 -39.14 -27.17
C ARG A 129 0.11 -38.17 -27.00
N GLU A 130 1.35 -38.64 -27.17
CA GLU A 130 2.52 -37.75 -27.05
C GLU A 130 2.58 -36.70 -28.15
N SER A 131 2.18 -37.05 -29.38
CA SER A 131 2.08 -36.09 -30.49
C SER A 131 1.06 -34.99 -30.20
N GLU A 132 -0.10 -35.35 -29.62
CA GLU A 132 -1.11 -34.37 -29.21
C GLU A 132 -0.59 -33.44 -28.10
N LYS A 133 0.10 -33.98 -27.09
CA LYS A 133 0.73 -33.17 -26.04
C LYS A 133 1.75 -32.19 -26.62
N LEU A 134 2.64 -32.65 -27.50
CA LEU A 134 3.63 -31.79 -28.15
C LEU A 134 2.96 -30.69 -28.99
N PHE A 135 1.85 -31.01 -29.66
CA PHE A 135 1.08 -30.02 -30.41
C PHE A 135 0.50 -28.94 -29.49
N ARG A 136 -0.12 -29.33 -28.37
CA ARG A 136 -0.65 -28.38 -27.36
C ARG A 136 0.45 -27.50 -26.78
N VAL A 137 1.57 -28.09 -26.35
CA VAL A 137 2.73 -27.33 -25.85
C VAL A 137 3.26 -26.35 -26.89
N ARG A 138 3.30 -26.74 -28.17
CA ARG A 138 3.73 -25.85 -29.26
C ARG A 138 2.76 -24.69 -29.48
N GLN A 139 1.45 -24.92 -29.34
CA GLN A 139 0.45 -23.85 -29.37
C GLN A 139 0.61 -22.88 -28.19
N GLU A 140 0.75 -23.41 -26.97
CA GLU A 140 0.99 -22.61 -25.77
C GLU A 140 2.26 -21.77 -25.87
N LEU A 141 3.35 -22.34 -26.38
CA LEU A 141 4.61 -21.63 -26.61
C LEU A 141 4.42 -20.46 -27.59
N ASN A 142 3.67 -20.66 -28.67
CA ASN A 142 3.37 -19.60 -29.63
C ASN A 142 2.51 -18.49 -28.99
N ASN A 143 1.52 -18.86 -28.18
CA ASN A 143 0.68 -17.90 -27.45
C ASN A 143 1.52 -17.08 -26.46
N LEU A 144 2.39 -17.73 -25.68
CA LEU A 144 3.31 -17.06 -24.75
C LEU A 144 4.29 -16.15 -25.48
N LYS A 145 4.80 -16.56 -26.63
CA LYS A 145 5.68 -15.71 -27.46
C LYS A 145 4.95 -14.46 -27.95
N ALA A 146 3.69 -14.59 -28.37
CA ALA A 146 2.86 -13.44 -28.77
C ALA A 146 2.57 -12.51 -27.58
N ALA A 147 2.21 -13.06 -26.42
CA ALA A 147 1.97 -12.29 -25.19
C ALA A 147 3.24 -11.55 -24.74
N ASN A 148 4.40 -12.21 -24.77
CA ASN A 148 5.67 -11.58 -24.42
C ASN A 148 6.01 -10.43 -25.40
N ALA A 149 5.77 -10.60 -26.70
CA ALA A 149 5.94 -9.52 -27.67
C ALA A 149 5.02 -8.31 -27.39
N ALA A 150 3.79 -8.56 -26.91
CA ALA A 150 2.86 -7.50 -26.50
C ALA A 150 3.36 -6.79 -25.22
N LEU A 151 3.77 -7.55 -24.19
CA LEU A 151 4.31 -6.98 -22.96
C LEU A 151 5.59 -6.19 -23.19
N VAL A 152 6.47 -6.62 -24.10
CA VAL A 152 7.65 -5.84 -24.48
C VAL A 152 7.25 -4.50 -25.10
N LYS A 153 6.21 -4.47 -25.96
CA LYS A 153 5.70 -3.21 -26.52
C LYS A 153 5.12 -2.31 -25.42
N GLU A 154 4.29 -2.85 -24.53
CA GLU A 154 3.73 -2.10 -23.40
C GLU A 154 4.83 -1.54 -22.49
N ARG A 155 5.86 -2.34 -22.20
CA ARG A 155 7.03 -1.89 -21.44
C ARG A 155 7.74 -0.73 -22.13
N THR A 156 7.95 -0.78 -23.45
CA THR A 156 8.59 0.34 -24.16
C THR A 156 7.75 1.61 -24.12
N VAL A 157 6.42 1.49 -24.16
CA VAL A 157 5.50 2.63 -24.01
C VAL A 157 5.56 3.20 -22.58
N ALA A 158 5.55 2.34 -21.57
CA ALA A 158 5.67 2.74 -20.17
C ALA A 158 7.02 3.42 -19.88
N GLU A 159 8.13 2.87 -20.39
CA GLU A 159 9.46 3.49 -20.25
C GLU A 159 9.53 4.87 -20.95
N ALA A 160 8.87 5.03 -22.10
CA ALA A 160 8.77 6.33 -22.77
C ALA A 160 7.95 7.34 -21.93
N ALA A 161 6.82 6.91 -21.37
CA ALA A 161 5.98 7.74 -20.51
C ALA A 161 6.70 8.18 -19.21
N ILE A 162 7.50 7.29 -18.61
CA ILE A 162 8.33 7.63 -17.44
C ILE A 162 9.36 8.70 -17.82
N LYS A 163 10.07 8.53 -18.94
CA LYS A 163 11.05 9.54 -19.40
C LYS A 163 10.38 10.89 -19.68
N GLU A 164 9.19 10.89 -20.29
CA GLU A 164 8.43 12.11 -20.52
C GLU A 164 8.01 12.77 -19.20
N ALA A 165 7.52 11.99 -18.23
CA ALA A 165 7.17 12.50 -16.90
C ALA A 165 8.39 13.09 -16.16
N ASP A 166 9.55 12.44 -16.24
CA ASP A 166 10.81 12.93 -15.65
C ASP A 166 11.22 14.27 -16.29
N THR A 167 11.14 14.38 -17.63
CA THR A 167 11.46 15.64 -18.31
C THR A 167 10.49 16.76 -17.93
N ARG A 168 9.18 16.48 -17.85
CA ARG A 168 8.17 17.45 -17.40
C ARG A 168 8.35 17.85 -15.94
N GLY A 169 8.69 16.90 -15.08
CA GLY A 169 9.02 17.15 -13.67
C GLY A 169 10.23 18.07 -13.53
N ALA A 170 11.30 17.80 -14.28
CA ALA A 170 12.49 18.64 -14.29
C ALA A 170 12.22 20.06 -14.81
N THR A 171 11.38 20.23 -15.84
CA THR A 171 10.98 21.56 -16.31
C THR A 171 10.13 22.30 -15.29
N ALA A 172 9.15 21.64 -14.67
CA ALA A 172 8.30 22.25 -13.66
C ALA A 172 9.10 22.71 -12.43
N LEU A 173 10.11 21.90 -12.03
CA LEU A 173 11.01 22.26 -10.93
C LEU A 173 11.85 23.49 -11.26
N LYS A 174 12.45 23.55 -12.47
CA LYS A 174 13.18 24.75 -12.92
C LYS A 174 12.30 26.00 -12.98
N GLU A 175 11.05 25.87 -13.42
CA GLU A 175 10.10 26.99 -13.42
C GLU A 175 9.74 27.44 -12.00
N ALA A 176 9.55 26.50 -11.07
CA ALA A 176 9.28 26.81 -9.67
C ALA A 176 10.48 27.51 -9.00
N GLU A 177 11.69 27.03 -9.26
CA GLU A 177 12.94 27.67 -8.80
C GLU A 177 13.09 29.09 -9.36
N ALA A 178 12.81 29.28 -10.66
CA ALA A 178 12.83 30.60 -11.27
C ALA A 178 11.81 31.56 -10.65
N ARG A 179 10.58 31.08 -10.38
CA ARG A 179 9.55 31.88 -9.69
C ARG A 179 9.97 32.24 -8.27
N ALA A 180 10.51 31.29 -7.51
CA ALA A 180 11.00 31.53 -6.16
C ALA A 180 12.17 32.53 -6.13
N ALA A 181 13.11 32.42 -7.07
CA ALA A 181 14.21 33.37 -7.21
C ALA A 181 13.69 34.79 -7.53
N GLN A 182 12.71 34.91 -8.43
CA GLN A 182 12.10 36.19 -8.76
C GLN A 182 11.36 36.82 -7.57
N GLU A 183 10.66 36.01 -6.78
CA GLU A 183 9.96 36.48 -5.57
C GLU A 183 10.96 36.99 -4.53
N LEU A 184 12.10 36.31 -4.38
CA LEU A 184 13.18 36.73 -3.48
C LEU A 184 13.81 38.07 -3.93
N VAL A 185 13.99 38.26 -5.24
CA VAL A 185 14.42 39.55 -5.82
C VAL A 185 13.41 40.65 -5.50
N ASN A 186 12.11 40.39 -5.66
CA ASN A 186 11.06 41.36 -5.36
C ASN A 186 11.03 41.73 -3.87
N VAL A 187 11.11 40.74 -2.97
CA VAL A 187 11.20 40.96 -1.51
C VAL A 187 12.43 41.81 -1.17
N ASN A 188 13.57 41.54 -1.81
CA ASN A 188 14.78 42.31 -1.56
C ASN A 188 14.65 43.76 -2.06
N ALA A 189 14.01 43.97 -3.22
CA ALA A 189 13.72 45.32 -3.73
C ALA A 189 12.78 46.09 -2.78
N ASP A 190 11.76 45.44 -2.25
CA ASP A 190 10.84 46.05 -1.27
C ASP A 190 11.55 46.34 0.06
N ARG A 191 12.43 45.47 0.52
CA ARG A 191 13.32 45.74 1.66
C ARG A 191 14.21 46.96 1.42
N THR A 192 14.77 47.12 0.22
CA THR A 192 15.56 48.32 -0.12
C THR A 192 14.71 49.59 -0.08
N LYS A 193 13.48 49.56 -0.62
CA LYS A 193 12.54 50.69 -0.52
C LYS A 193 12.19 51.00 0.94
N LEU A 194 11.92 49.97 1.74
CA LEU A 194 11.60 50.12 3.16
C LEU A 194 12.77 50.74 3.92
N ASN A 195 14.00 50.30 3.66
CA ASN A 195 15.20 50.90 4.25
C ASN A 195 15.31 52.40 3.92
N LYS A 196 15.05 52.78 2.66
CA LYS A 196 15.05 54.19 2.26
C LYS A 196 14.00 55.00 3.03
N VAL A 197 12.79 54.47 3.19
CA VAL A 197 11.74 55.12 3.99
C VAL A 197 12.15 55.25 5.46
N VAL A 198 12.82 54.24 6.02
CA VAL A 198 13.35 54.30 7.39
C VAL A 198 14.42 55.37 7.52
N GLU A 199 15.33 55.50 6.55
CA GLU A 199 16.35 56.56 6.52
C GLU A 199 15.72 57.96 6.41
N GLU A 200 14.73 58.14 5.52
CA GLU A 200 13.98 59.39 5.37
C GLU A 200 13.25 59.76 6.67
N LEU A 201 12.59 58.79 7.32
CA LEU A 201 11.94 58.99 8.61
C LEU A 201 12.95 59.30 9.72
N GLN A 202 14.13 58.68 9.71
CA GLN A 202 15.16 58.95 10.70
C GLN A 202 15.71 60.38 10.57
N ALA A 203 15.90 60.87 9.34
CA ALA A 203 16.29 62.26 9.09
C ALA A 203 15.21 63.25 9.54
N GLU A 204 13.93 62.97 9.27
CA GLU A 204 12.80 63.77 9.73
C GLU A 204 12.72 63.82 11.27
N VAL A 205 12.88 62.68 11.94
CA VAL A 205 12.91 62.62 13.41
C VAL A 205 14.07 63.44 13.96
N GLN A 206 15.27 63.35 13.39
CA GLN A 206 16.41 64.17 13.80
C GLN A 206 16.13 65.66 13.62
N SER A 207 15.54 66.07 12.50
CA SER A 207 15.14 67.47 12.27
C SER A 207 14.12 67.95 13.32
N ARG A 208 13.10 67.14 13.63
CA ARG A 208 12.10 67.47 14.65
C ARG A 208 12.68 67.54 16.06
N VAL A 209 13.63 66.67 16.40
CA VAL A 209 14.36 66.74 17.67
C VAL A 209 15.10 68.06 17.79
N THR A 210 15.81 68.50 16.75
CA THR A 210 16.48 69.80 16.74
C THR A 210 15.51 70.98 16.88
N ILE A 211 14.35 70.93 16.20
CA ILE A 211 13.30 71.95 16.36
C ILE A 211 12.76 71.97 17.79
N LEU A 212 12.54 70.80 18.40
CA LEU A 212 12.07 70.71 19.79
C LEU A 212 13.10 71.26 20.78
N GLU A 213 14.39 71.00 20.58
CA GLU A 213 15.46 71.59 21.40
C GLU A 213 15.47 73.13 21.33
N GLU A 214 15.20 73.71 20.16
CA GLU A 214 15.05 75.16 19.98
C GLU A 214 13.76 75.71 20.63
N VAL A 215 12.65 74.98 20.57
CA VAL A 215 11.39 75.36 21.23
C VAL A 215 11.54 75.30 22.76
N ILE A 216 12.22 74.28 23.29
CA ILE A 216 12.52 74.17 24.72
C ILE A 216 13.38 75.35 25.18
N SER A 217 14.38 75.74 24.39
CA SER A 217 15.24 76.90 24.68
C SER A 217 14.45 78.23 24.66
N ARG A 218 13.46 78.38 23.77
CA ARG A 218 12.57 79.55 23.75
C ARG A 218 11.54 79.55 24.88
N ALA A 219 11.08 78.39 25.31
CA ALA A 219 10.16 78.26 26.44
C ALA A 219 10.85 78.60 27.77
N THR A 220 12.10 78.18 27.99
CA THR A 220 12.86 78.56 29.19
C THR A 220 13.18 80.05 29.25
N GLU A 221 13.39 80.71 28.10
CA GLU A 221 13.49 82.18 28.04
C GLU A 221 12.15 82.90 28.30
N ALA A 222 11.02 82.34 27.85
CA ALA A 222 9.69 82.91 28.09
C ALA A 222 9.28 82.80 29.56
N GLU A 223 9.52 81.65 30.19
CA GLU A 223 9.28 81.43 31.63
C GLU A 223 10.17 82.30 32.54
N ALA A 224 11.33 82.77 32.06
CA ALA A 224 12.17 83.73 32.77
C ALA A 224 11.63 85.17 32.68
N ARG A 225 10.90 85.52 31.61
CA ARG A 225 10.25 86.84 31.43
C ARG A 225 8.91 86.94 32.18
N GLU A 226 8.20 85.83 32.37
CA GLU A 226 6.91 85.80 33.08
C GLU A 226 7.08 85.98 34.60
N ARG A 227 8.13 85.39 35.20
CA ARG A 227 8.47 85.58 36.63
C ARG A 227 8.77 87.03 37.03
N GLN A 228 9.22 87.89 36.10
CA GLN A 228 9.40 89.33 36.37
C GLN A 228 8.08 90.14 36.30
N THR A 229 6.98 89.57 35.77
CA THR A 229 5.67 90.25 35.64
C THR A 229 4.60 89.78 36.63
N GLU A 230 4.87 88.71 37.37
CA GLU A 230 3.97 88.18 38.42
C GLU A 230 4.17 88.92 39.77
N GLU A 231 5.40 89.28 40.14
CA GLU A 231 5.70 90.00 41.41
C GLU A 231 5.17 91.45 41.45
N VAL A 232 4.83 92.03 40.30
CA VAL A 232 4.22 93.39 40.20
C VAL A 232 2.69 93.33 40.28
N ARG A 233 2.06 92.16 40.07
CA ARG A 233 0.60 92.02 40.02
C ARG A 233 -0.01 91.73 41.41
N ASP A 234 0.67 90.97 42.26
CA ASP A 234 0.22 90.66 43.64
C ASP A 234 0.30 91.86 44.59
N GLY A 235 1.22 92.81 44.33
CA GLY A 235 1.31 94.07 45.06
C GLY A 235 0.19 95.07 44.76
N LEU A 236 -0.46 94.97 43.59
CA LEU A 236 -1.49 95.91 43.14
C LEU A 236 -2.91 95.46 43.53
N SER A 237 -3.16 94.16 43.65
CA SER A 237 -4.46 93.62 44.07
C SER A 237 -4.71 93.81 45.58
N THR A 238 -3.65 93.85 46.39
CA THR A 238 -3.75 94.02 47.84
C THR A 238 -4.03 95.48 48.23
N SER A 239 -3.52 96.46 47.49
CA SER A 239 -3.74 97.89 47.78
C SER A 239 -5.12 98.41 47.38
N LEU A 240 -5.75 97.83 46.35
CA LEU A 240 -7.10 98.21 45.93
C LEU A 240 -8.20 97.76 46.91
N GLY A 241 -7.99 96.64 47.62
CA GLY A 241 -8.92 96.16 48.65
C GLY A 241 -8.97 97.08 49.89
N GLN A 242 -7.82 97.60 50.32
CA GLN A 242 -7.69 98.44 51.52
C GLN A 242 -8.27 99.86 51.34
N ILE A 243 -8.23 100.39 50.11
CA ILE A 243 -8.80 101.71 49.77
C ILE A 243 -10.34 101.68 49.85
N VAL A 244 -10.96 100.59 49.39
CA VAL A 244 -12.42 100.43 49.40
C VAL A 244 -12.96 100.28 50.83
N GLU A 245 -12.27 99.50 51.68
CA GLU A 245 -12.64 99.30 53.09
C GLU A 245 -12.61 100.62 53.87
N THR A 246 -11.57 101.44 53.69
CA THR A 246 -11.42 102.73 54.39
C THR A 246 -12.50 103.75 54.03
N ILE A 247 -13.06 103.70 52.80
CA ILE A 247 -14.15 104.60 52.37
C ILE A 247 -15.50 104.13 52.92
N LEU A 248 -15.74 102.81 52.94
CA LEU A 248 -17.00 102.26 53.43
C LEU A 248 -17.15 102.42 54.95
N ASP A 249 -16.06 102.24 55.70
CA ASP A 249 -16.04 102.30 57.17
C ASP A 249 -15.85 103.71 57.75
N ALA A 250 -15.81 104.75 56.90
CA ALA A 250 -15.71 106.13 57.37
C ALA A 250 -16.91 106.45 58.29
N PRO A 251 -16.67 106.98 59.51
CA PRO A 251 -17.73 107.19 60.49
C PRO A 251 -18.80 108.18 59.99
N GLU A 252 -18.43 109.12 59.13
CA GLU A 252 -19.36 110.05 58.48
C GLU A 252 -20.34 109.31 57.54
N ASN A 253 -19.84 108.35 56.77
CA ASN A 253 -20.63 107.52 55.85
C ASN A 253 -21.54 106.56 56.63
N ALA A 254 -20.99 105.86 57.63
CA ALA A 254 -21.75 104.92 58.45
C ALA A 254 -22.90 105.60 59.22
N THR A 255 -22.66 106.80 59.78
CA THR A 255 -23.68 107.55 60.53
C THR A 255 -24.78 108.06 59.60
N THR A 256 -24.42 108.65 58.46
CA THR A 256 -25.40 109.23 57.53
C THR A 256 -26.26 108.15 56.88
N VAL A 257 -25.69 106.98 56.54
CA VAL A 257 -26.47 105.84 56.01
C VAL A 257 -27.44 105.29 57.05
N ALA A 258 -27.03 105.23 58.32
CA ALA A 258 -27.93 104.81 59.40
C ALA A 258 -29.13 105.77 59.56
N ASP A 259 -28.88 107.08 59.50
CA ASP A 259 -29.92 108.11 59.60
C ASP A 259 -30.90 108.06 58.40
N ILE A 260 -30.38 107.91 57.17
CA ILE A 260 -31.22 107.74 55.97
C ILE A 260 -32.12 106.51 56.11
N ASN A 261 -31.57 105.37 56.54
CA ASN A 261 -32.34 104.13 56.66
C ASN A 261 -33.48 104.26 57.67
N GLU A 262 -33.23 104.93 58.79
CA GLU A 262 -34.26 105.16 59.80
C GLU A 262 -35.34 106.13 59.30
N LEU A 263 -34.97 107.20 58.60
CA LEU A 263 -35.93 108.15 58.02
C LEU A 263 -36.74 107.52 56.88
N ALA A 264 -36.12 106.67 56.05
CA ALA A 264 -36.81 105.91 55.01
C ALA A 264 -37.90 105.02 55.61
N ARG A 265 -37.55 104.36 56.72
CA ARG A 265 -38.46 103.48 57.46
C ARG A 265 -39.65 104.27 58.00
N GLN A 266 -39.42 105.44 58.59
CA GLN A 266 -40.48 106.31 59.11
C GLN A 266 -41.39 106.87 58.01
N ALA A 267 -40.82 107.31 56.88
CA ALA A 267 -41.59 107.75 55.71
C ALA A 267 -42.46 106.61 55.14
N GLY A 268 -41.88 105.42 54.99
CA GLY A 268 -42.61 104.22 54.58
C GLY A 268 -43.75 103.84 55.52
N PHE A 269 -43.54 103.92 56.84
CA PHE A 269 -44.61 103.67 57.81
C PHE A 269 -45.75 104.67 57.71
N LYS A 270 -45.45 105.97 57.58
CA LYS A 270 -46.49 107.01 57.42
C LYS A 270 -47.27 106.81 56.12
N ALA A 271 -46.59 106.58 55.01
CA ALA A 271 -47.23 106.32 53.72
C ALA A 271 -48.14 105.08 53.77
N GLY A 272 -47.66 103.99 54.39
CA GLY A 272 -48.45 102.77 54.60
C GLY A 272 -49.69 103.00 55.47
N TYR A 273 -49.57 103.75 56.57
CA TYR A 273 -50.69 104.08 57.46
C TYR A 273 -51.75 104.92 56.74
N ASN A 274 -51.34 105.95 55.99
CA ASN A 274 -52.25 106.79 55.21
C ASN A 274 -52.97 106.00 54.11
N LYS A 275 -52.27 105.06 53.46
CA LYS A 275 -52.90 104.15 52.50
C LYS A 275 -53.98 103.28 53.17
N CYS A 276 -53.68 102.72 54.34
CA CYS A 276 -54.64 101.93 55.11
C CYS A 276 -55.88 102.76 55.51
N LEU A 277 -55.70 104.01 55.95
CA LEU A 277 -56.82 104.94 56.18
C LEU A 277 -57.65 105.17 54.92
N GLY A 278 -57.00 105.37 53.77
CA GLY A 278 -57.66 105.52 52.47
C GLY A 278 -58.49 104.29 52.07
N ASP A 279 -57.97 103.09 52.34
CA ASP A 279 -58.64 101.83 52.02
C ASP A 279 -59.80 101.53 52.99
N VAL A 280 -59.68 101.89 54.27
CA VAL A 280 -60.67 101.58 55.31
C VAL A 280 -61.81 102.61 55.37
N ASN A 281 -61.53 103.90 55.15
CA ASN A 281 -62.51 104.98 55.27
C ASN A 281 -63.79 104.87 54.40
N PRO A 282 -63.78 104.27 53.19
CA PRO A 282 -65.00 104.05 52.42
C PRO A 282 -66.02 103.13 53.11
N PHE A 283 -65.57 102.28 54.05
CA PHE A 283 -66.42 101.30 54.72
C PHE A 283 -67.08 101.81 56.00
N PHE A 284 -66.72 103.00 56.49
CA PHE A 284 -67.23 103.56 57.74
C PHE A 284 -67.85 104.94 57.52
N THR A 285 -69.01 105.19 58.14
CA THR A 285 -69.73 106.47 58.02
C THR A 285 -68.97 107.63 58.69
N SER A 286 -68.20 107.34 59.74
CA SER A 286 -67.24 108.26 60.34
C SER A 286 -65.86 108.05 59.70
N LYS A 287 -65.28 109.10 59.13
CA LYS A 287 -63.93 109.03 58.55
C LYS A 287 -62.88 109.04 59.66
N PHE A 288 -62.01 108.04 59.64
CA PHE A 288 -60.77 108.03 60.40
C PHE A 288 -59.79 109.02 59.76
N THR A 289 -59.26 109.93 60.56
CA THR A 289 -58.19 110.84 60.16
C THR A 289 -56.85 110.36 60.71
N ASP A 290 -55.76 110.92 60.23
CA ASP A 290 -54.41 110.61 60.70
C ASP A 290 -54.09 111.29 62.05
N GLU A 291 -55.05 111.98 62.68
CA GLU A 291 -54.91 112.72 63.96
C GLU A 291 -54.31 111.90 65.11
N TRP A 292 -54.51 110.59 65.10
CA TRP A 292 -54.03 109.68 66.15
C TRP A 292 -52.72 108.96 65.76
N SER A 293 -52.17 109.25 64.58
CA SER A 293 -50.87 108.72 64.15
C SER A 293 -49.74 109.40 64.92
N GLY A 294 -48.73 108.63 65.34
CA GLY A 294 -47.48 109.18 65.88
C GLY A 294 -46.72 110.08 64.90
N PHE A 295 -47.10 110.09 63.63
CA PHE A 295 -46.55 110.94 62.57
C PHE A 295 -47.54 112.02 62.07
N HIS A 296 -48.64 112.27 62.80
CA HIS A 296 -49.60 113.32 62.44
C HIS A 296 -48.91 114.69 62.35
N GLY A 297 -49.15 115.42 61.27
CA GLY A 297 -48.56 116.75 61.02
C GLY A 297 -47.04 116.77 60.74
N VAL A 298 -46.34 115.63 60.74
CA VAL A 298 -44.89 115.54 60.46
C VAL A 298 -44.64 115.18 58.99
N ASP A 299 -43.91 115.99 58.23
CA ASP A 299 -43.56 115.67 56.85
C ASP A 299 -42.35 114.73 56.78
N THR A 300 -42.63 113.42 56.92
CA THR A 300 -41.60 112.38 56.95
C THR A 300 -40.95 112.15 55.59
N GLU A 301 -41.66 112.43 54.48
CA GLU A 301 -41.13 112.26 53.13
C GLU A 301 -40.13 113.36 52.81
N ALA A 302 -40.47 114.63 53.12
CA ALA A 302 -39.52 115.73 53.01
C ALA A 302 -38.29 115.56 53.93
N ALA A 303 -38.47 114.98 55.12
CA ALA A 303 -37.35 114.69 56.02
C ALA A 303 -36.41 113.60 55.47
N TYR A 304 -36.96 112.57 54.83
CA TYR A 304 -36.17 111.54 54.14
C TYR A 304 -35.42 112.12 52.94
N ASP A 305 -36.11 112.87 52.09
CA ASP A 305 -35.50 113.51 50.92
C ASP A 305 -34.37 114.47 51.32
N ALA A 306 -34.55 115.24 52.39
CA ALA A 306 -33.51 116.11 52.92
C ALA A 306 -32.28 115.32 53.44
N ALA A 307 -32.47 114.15 54.04
CA ALA A 307 -31.38 113.29 54.49
C ALA A 307 -30.63 112.61 53.34
N VAL A 308 -31.35 112.19 52.29
CA VAL A 308 -30.75 111.69 51.04
C VAL A 308 -29.93 112.79 50.36
N ASP A 309 -30.46 114.01 50.30
CA ASP A 309 -29.72 115.16 49.76
C ASP A 309 -28.47 115.49 50.58
N ALA A 310 -28.55 115.35 51.91
CA ALA A 310 -27.40 115.52 52.80
C ALA A 310 -26.31 114.45 52.56
N TYR A 311 -26.72 113.19 52.34
CA TYR A 311 -25.80 112.09 52.00
C TYR A 311 -25.12 112.28 50.65
N ASN A 312 -25.87 112.69 49.62
CA ASN A 312 -25.31 112.94 48.29
C ASN A 312 -24.31 114.12 48.29
N ARG A 313 -24.37 114.99 49.29
CA ARG A 313 -23.43 116.10 49.50
C ARG A 313 -22.39 115.82 50.59
N LEU A 314 -22.36 114.58 51.11
CA LEU A 314 -21.46 114.18 52.17
C LEU A 314 -20.03 114.14 51.65
N SER A 315 -19.17 114.99 52.21
CA SER A 315 -17.75 114.98 51.92
C SER A 315 -17.05 114.07 52.91
N ILE A 316 -16.60 112.89 52.46
CA ILE A 316 -15.77 111.99 53.27
C ILE A 316 -14.31 112.47 53.19
N PRO A 317 -13.67 112.84 54.31
CA PRO A 317 -12.30 113.38 54.28
C PRO A 317 -11.26 112.47 53.63
N ALA A 318 -11.49 111.15 53.63
CA ALA A 318 -10.64 110.16 52.96
C ALA A 318 -10.66 110.32 51.42
N LEU A 319 -11.78 110.72 50.81
CA LEU A 319 -11.89 110.93 49.37
C LEU A 319 -11.06 112.15 48.91
N ASP A 320 -11.09 113.25 49.67
CA ASP A 320 -10.29 114.45 49.39
C ASP A 320 -8.78 114.17 49.52
N ARG A 321 -8.37 113.23 50.40
CA ARG A 321 -6.98 112.77 50.50
C ARG A 321 -6.57 111.89 49.32
N ILE A 322 -7.46 111.03 48.83
CA ILE A 322 -7.23 110.21 47.63
C ILE A 322 -7.10 111.09 46.39
N GLU A 323 -7.99 112.07 46.23
CA GLU A 323 -8.00 113.00 45.10
C GLU A 323 -6.69 113.80 45.02
N LYS A 324 -6.21 114.34 46.16
CA LYS A 324 -4.89 115.00 46.25
C LYS A 324 -3.71 114.07 45.95
N CYS A 325 -3.85 112.76 46.19
CA CYS A 325 -2.83 111.79 45.82
C CYS A 325 -2.83 111.52 44.31
N LEU A 326 -4.01 111.46 43.68
CA LEU A 326 -4.18 111.21 42.24
C LEU A 326 -3.67 112.37 41.36
N GLU A 327 -3.66 113.60 41.88
CA GLU A 327 -3.13 114.76 41.15
C GLU A 327 -1.60 114.77 40.98
N ALA A 328 -0.86 113.88 41.66
CA ALA A 328 0.59 113.82 41.57
C ALA A 328 1.10 112.80 40.53
N GLU A 329 2.20 113.08 39.84
CA GLU A 329 2.81 112.14 38.88
C GLU A 329 3.22 110.80 39.52
N ASN A 330 3.49 110.80 40.83
CA ASN A 330 3.78 109.60 41.63
C ASN A 330 2.57 109.12 42.47
N TYR A 331 1.35 109.25 41.94
CA TYR A 331 0.12 108.91 42.64
C TYR A 331 0.11 107.50 43.24
N VAL A 332 0.70 106.51 42.56
CA VAL A 332 0.73 105.11 43.03
C VAL A 332 1.48 104.95 44.35
N ASP A 333 2.67 105.55 44.48
CA ASP A 333 3.45 105.46 45.72
C ASP A 333 2.83 106.28 46.85
N ARG A 334 2.20 107.41 46.50
CA ARG A 334 1.47 108.25 47.45
C ARG A 334 0.22 107.55 48.00
N LEU A 335 -0.56 106.89 47.15
CA LEU A 335 -1.69 106.07 47.57
C LEU A 335 -1.23 104.91 48.46
N ARG A 336 -0.10 104.26 48.11
CA ARG A 336 0.48 103.20 48.94
C ARG A 336 0.78 103.69 50.36
N MET A 337 1.47 104.82 50.50
CA MET A 337 1.78 105.41 51.82
C MET A 337 0.54 105.83 52.63
N LEU A 338 -0.52 106.28 51.95
CA LEU A 338 -1.71 106.81 52.62
C LEU A 338 -2.56 105.71 53.27
N PHE A 339 -2.46 104.48 52.76
CA PHE A 339 -3.19 103.29 53.22
C PHE A 339 -2.27 102.18 53.73
N GLU A 340 -0.99 102.49 53.96
CA GLU A 340 -0.04 101.53 54.53
C GLU A 340 -0.42 101.28 56.00
N PRO A 341 -0.65 100.02 56.42
CA PRO A 341 -1.00 99.73 57.80
C PRO A 341 0.18 100.11 58.70
N VAL A 342 -0.09 100.84 59.79
CA VAL A 342 0.88 101.02 60.88
C VAL A 342 1.22 99.62 61.39
N LYS A 343 2.41 99.11 61.02
CA LYS A 343 2.94 97.88 61.57
C LYS A 343 3.29 98.16 63.02
N GLU A 344 2.62 97.50 63.95
CA GLU A 344 3.08 97.39 65.33
C GLU A 344 4.39 96.58 65.33
N ASP A 345 5.48 97.23 65.74
CA ASP A 345 6.81 96.63 65.82
C ASP A 345 6.87 95.58 66.96
N GLY A 346 7.14 94.33 66.60
CA GLY A 346 7.26 93.21 67.52
C GLY A 346 8.49 92.34 67.28
N GLY A 347 9.62 92.74 67.87
CA GLY A 347 10.42 91.86 68.75
C GLY A 347 11.24 90.70 68.18
N THR A 348 12.53 90.97 67.95
CA THR A 348 13.74 90.27 68.45
C THR A 348 13.87 88.74 68.54
N SER A 349 15.12 88.33 68.25
CA SER A 349 15.88 87.15 68.72
C SER A 349 15.84 85.94 67.79
N GLY A 350 16.92 85.30 67.38
CA GLY A 350 18.34 85.31 67.76
C GLY A 350 18.93 84.01 67.16
N ALA A 351 20.04 84.07 66.43
CA ALA A 351 21.37 83.64 66.88
C ALA A 351 21.71 82.13 66.69
N ASN A 352 22.93 81.94 66.17
CA ASN A 352 23.83 80.78 66.17
C ASN A 352 23.59 79.69 65.10
N ALA A 353 24.53 79.46 64.16
CA ALA A 353 25.92 78.99 64.28
C ALA A 353 26.00 77.51 64.69
N GLU A 354 26.06 76.61 63.70
CA GLU A 354 27.18 75.69 63.39
C GLU A 354 26.86 74.88 62.13
#